data_AF-A0A2V3UN96-F1
#
_entry.id   AF-A0A2V3UN96-F1
#
_cell.length_a   1.000
_cell.length_b   1.000
_cell.length_c   1.000
_cell.angle_alpha   90.00
_cell.angle_beta   90.00
_cell.angle_gamma   90.00
#
_symmetry.space_group_name_H-M   'P 1'
#
loop_
_entity.id
_entity.type
_entity.pdbx_description
1 polymer ?
#
loop_
_entity_poly.entity_id
_entity_poly.type
_entity_poly.pdbx_seq_one_letter_code
_entity_poly.pdbx_strand_id
1 'polypeptide(L)'
;MLPLMLRRSAGTSSTIRTAKSDEERLLEAAARLAGQAEGEGSGASGDARARLEGEHRKALQTERTNLAAIAREASEGAINIGWTTYDVGEVAQSTQTIASAIEEMVASIAEVAETSATAGISAAAAREAMTACMSDVGNARSAMDAIRDRTHQIDERLQLLQKAIAEIGTMAGTIATISSQTNLLALNATIEAARAGEAGRGFSVVAAEVKSLSGQTARSTEQIRTWLNTLQGEMSQIARAVEESRNAVAGGSTVVDSLGSRVEHAAERIAQTSEMNAALSATISQQRSATAEISGSVQSIAGKASKTRTEIDNITKRLVKAETLAQSALADARDLDIYELVRLPADLGLWKRGLATILLGAAPAQPAAAILRDRSARRVAETLRSDPVRQHDAEAFLKAEATAHTEAERMVQAIAQGNWDVGTPAYQAANAAMKEMMKAAARIVEAS
;
A
#
# COMPACT_ATOMS: atom_id res chain seq x y z
N MET A 1 42.76 27.90 -32.56
CA MET A 1 43.87 28.47 -33.35
C MET A 1 45.04 27.50 -33.26
N LEU A 2 45.27 26.76 -34.36
CA LEU A 2 46.51 26.07 -34.78
C LEU A 2 47.15 24.94 -33.91
N PRO A 3 47.95 24.04 -34.51
CA PRO A 3 47.66 22.60 -34.55
C PRO A 3 48.88 21.74 -34.15
N LEU A 4 48.72 20.42 -34.01
CA LEU A 4 49.88 19.51 -34.02
C LEU A 4 49.56 18.18 -34.72
N MET A 5 49.88 18.21 -36.02
CA MET A 5 50.57 17.21 -36.83
C MET A 5 50.22 15.72 -36.63
N LEU A 6 49.49 15.22 -37.62
CA LEU A 6 49.62 13.87 -38.14
C LEU A 6 51.10 13.47 -38.30
N ARG A 7 51.54 12.48 -37.53
CA ARG A 7 52.70 11.67 -37.88
C ARG A 7 52.18 10.33 -38.39
N ARG A 8 52.13 10.20 -39.72
CA ARG A 8 52.06 8.91 -40.41
C ARG A 8 53.28 8.08 -39.99
N SER A 9 53.09 7.04 -39.19
CA SER A 9 54.00 5.89 -39.16
C SER A 9 53.47 4.85 -40.15
N ALA A 10 53.88 5.01 -41.41
CA ALA A 10 53.99 3.87 -42.29
C ALA A 10 55.08 2.94 -41.72
N GLY A 11 54.80 1.63 -41.69
CA GLY A 11 55.81 0.62 -41.37
C GLY A 11 55.55 -0.13 -40.06
N THR A 12 54.63 -1.08 -40.11
CA THR A 12 54.99 -2.51 -40.13
C THR A 12 53.73 -3.28 -40.46
N SER A 13 53.46 -3.43 -41.76
CA SER A 13 52.82 -4.64 -42.25
C SER A 13 53.81 -5.76 -41.97
N SER A 14 53.80 -6.26 -40.73
CA SER A 14 54.49 -7.50 -40.39
C SER A 14 53.64 -8.59 -41.02
N THR A 15 53.94 -8.88 -42.27
CA THR A 15 53.70 -10.15 -42.91
C THR A 15 54.03 -11.23 -41.86
N ILE A 16 53.01 -11.79 -41.21
CA ILE A 16 53.14 -13.05 -40.48
C ILE A 16 53.41 -14.07 -41.58
N ARG A 17 54.67 -14.16 -42.00
CA ARG A 17 55.18 -15.35 -42.66
C ARG A 17 54.94 -16.46 -41.66
N THR A 18 54.12 -17.41 -42.08
CA THR A 18 53.90 -18.71 -41.46
C THR A 18 55.26 -19.33 -41.11
N ALA A 19 55.72 -19.07 -39.88
CA ALA A 19 56.74 -19.89 -39.28
C ALA A 19 56.05 -21.23 -39.04
N LYS A 20 56.46 -22.26 -39.79
CA LYS A 20 56.00 -23.62 -39.56
C LYS A 20 56.08 -23.92 -38.07
N SER A 21 55.03 -24.51 -37.49
CA SER A 21 55.06 -24.86 -36.07
C SER A 21 56.28 -25.74 -35.79
N ASP A 22 56.86 -25.70 -34.60
CA ASP A 22 58.00 -26.57 -34.27
C ASP A 22 57.66 -28.06 -34.51
N GLU A 23 56.37 -28.40 -34.42
CA GLU A 23 55.80 -29.70 -34.74
C GLU A 23 55.82 -30.02 -36.24
N GLU A 24 55.45 -29.07 -37.12
CA GLU A 24 55.59 -29.22 -38.58
C GLU A 24 57.07 -29.33 -39.00
N ARG A 25 57.97 -28.64 -38.29
CA ARG A 25 59.42 -28.74 -38.51
C ARG A 25 59.95 -30.10 -38.06
N LEU A 26 59.42 -30.67 -36.99
CA LEU A 26 59.74 -32.03 -36.51
C LEU A 26 59.20 -33.11 -37.46
N LEU A 27 57.99 -32.95 -37.98
CA LEU A 27 57.41 -33.84 -39.00
C LEU A 27 58.20 -33.78 -40.31
N GLU A 28 58.61 -32.59 -40.74
CA GLU A 28 59.42 -32.42 -41.95
C GLU A 28 60.86 -32.94 -41.76
N ALA A 29 61.43 -32.82 -40.56
CA ALA A 29 62.70 -33.44 -40.20
C ALA A 29 62.60 -34.97 -40.14
N ALA A 30 61.53 -35.52 -39.57
CA ALA A 30 61.24 -36.95 -39.57
C ALA A 30 61.02 -37.49 -41.00
N ALA A 31 60.34 -36.72 -41.87
CA ALA A 31 60.16 -37.03 -43.27
C ALA A 31 61.48 -37.07 -44.05
N ARG A 32 62.42 -36.15 -43.76
CA ARG A 32 63.77 -36.16 -44.35
C ARG A 32 64.61 -37.34 -43.88
N LEU A 33 64.52 -37.70 -42.60
CA LEU A 33 65.21 -38.86 -42.03
C LEU A 33 64.67 -40.19 -42.60
N ALA A 34 63.35 -40.29 -42.82
CA ALA A 34 62.73 -41.46 -43.45
C ALA A 34 63.11 -41.60 -44.94
N GLY A 35 63.22 -40.50 -45.68
CA GLY A 35 63.66 -40.50 -47.09
C GLY A 35 65.14 -40.85 -47.27
N GLN A 36 65.98 -40.63 -46.25
CA GLN A 36 67.39 -41.06 -46.27
C GLN A 36 67.57 -42.57 -45.99
N ALA A 37 66.54 -43.26 -45.49
CA ALA A 37 66.56 -44.69 -45.19
C ALA A 37 66.12 -45.58 -46.38
N GLU A 38 65.95 -45.03 -47.58
CA GLU A 38 65.47 -45.73 -48.81
C GLU A 38 66.40 -46.84 -49.34
N GLY A 39 67.50 -47.17 -48.65
CA GLY A 39 68.41 -48.26 -49.03
C GLY A 39 67.94 -49.67 -48.63
N GLU A 40 67.31 -49.86 -47.47
CA GLU A 40 66.93 -51.19 -46.97
C GLU A 40 65.66 -51.11 -46.11
N GLY A 41 64.51 -51.51 -46.67
CA GLY A 41 63.23 -51.64 -45.94
C GLY A 41 62.18 -50.54 -46.14
N SER A 42 61.80 -50.26 -47.40
CA SER A 42 60.87 -49.17 -47.77
C SER A 42 59.44 -49.25 -47.20
N GLY A 43 59.00 -50.41 -46.69
CA GLY A 43 57.65 -50.58 -46.13
C GLY A 43 57.48 -50.04 -44.71
N ALA A 44 58.50 -50.15 -43.85
CA ALA A 44 58.36 -49.83 -42.42
C ALA A 44 58.45 -48.32 -42.14
N SER A 45 59.33 -47.60 -42.84
CA SER A 45 59.47 -46.13 -42.71
C SER A 45 58.29 -45.37 -43.32
N GLY A 46 57.69 -45.88 -44.41
CA GLY A 46 56.48 -45.32 -44.99
C GLY A 46 55.25 -45.49 -44.09
N ASP A 47 55.09 -46.66 -43.46
CA ASP A 47 54.02 -46.92 -42.49
C ASP A 47 54.20 -46.08 -41.21
N ALA A 48 55.43 -45.94 -40.69
CA ALA A 48 55.71 -45.06 -39.55
C ALA A 48 55.37 -43.59 -39.82
N ARG A 49 55.66 -43.10 -41.03
CA ARG A 49 55.29 -41.74 -41.47
C ARG A 49 53.78 -41.56 -41.58
N ALA A 50 53.08 -42.50 -42.24
CA ALA A 50 51.63 -42.44 -42.37
C ALA A 50 50.93 -42.48 -41.00
N ARG A 51 51.47 -43.25 -40.04
CA ARG A 51 51.00 -43.28 -38.65
C ARG A 51 51.22 -41.95 -37.92
N LEU A 52 52.41 -41.35 -38.00
CA LEU A 52 52.69 -40.05 -37.38
C LEU A 52 51.86 -38.91 -37.98
N GLU A 53 51.71 -38.86 -39.30
CA GLU A 53 50.84 -37.89 -39.97
C GLU A 53 49.36 -38.11 -39.59
N GLY A 54 48.94 -39.36 -39.43
CA GLY A 54 47.59 -39.71 -38.95
C GLY A 54 47.35 -39.32 -37.48
N GLU A 55 48.30 -39.58 -36.59
CA GLU A 55 48.24 -39.18 -35.18
C GLU A 55 48.26 -37.66 -35.00
N HIS A 56 49.11 -36.95 -35.73
CA HIS A 56 49.14 -35.48 -35.70
C HIS A 56 47.85 -34.87 -36.24
N ARG A 57 47.28 -35.40 -37.33
CA ARG A 57 45.98 -34.95 -37.85
C ARG A 57 44.86 -35.17 -36.83
N LYS A 58 44.84 -36.32 -36.14
CA LYS A 58 43.89 -36.60 -35.06
C LYS A 58 44.08 -35.66 -33.86
N ALA A 59 45.33 -35.35 -33.48
CA ALA A 59 45.64 -34.41 -32.41
C ALA A 59 45.17 -32.99 -32.74
N LEU A 60 45.48 -32.50 -33.95
CA LEU A 60 44.99 -31.21 -34.44
C LEU A 60 43.45 -31.17 -34.50
N GLN A 61 42.81 -32.20 -35.01
CA GLN A 61 41.35 -32.30 -35.05
C GLN A 61 40.75 -32.24 -33.63
N THR A 62 41.36 -32.92 -32.66
CA THR A 62 40.95 -32.87 -31.24
C THR A 62 41.15 -31.47 -30.65
N GLU A 63 42.26 -30.81 -30.93
CA GLU A 63 42.50 -29.43 -30.49
C GLU A 63 41.47 -28.47 -31.08
N ARG A 64 41.15 -28.59 -32.38
CA ARG A 64 40.19 -27.71 -33.06
C ARG A 64 38.75 -27.95 -32.62
N THR A 65 38.36 -29.21 -32.41
CA THR A 65 37.04 -29.55 -31.82
C THR A 65 36.91 -28.94 -30.42
N ASN A 66 37.97 -29.01 -29.59
CA ASN A 66 37.98 -28.36 -28.28
C ASN A 66 37.88 -26.82 -28.38
N LEU A 67 38.59 -26.19 -29.32
CA LEU A 67 38.49 -24.74 -29.55
C LEU A 67 37.10 -24.32 -30.02
N ALA A 68 36.47 -25.09 -30.92
CA ALA A 68 35.11 -24.85 -31.37
C ALA A 68 34.10 -25.01 -30.22
N ALA A 69 34.30 -25.99 -29.33
CA ALA A 69 33.52 -26.15 -28.12
C ALA A 69 33.68 -24.96 -27.16
N ILE A 70 34.91 -24.46 -26.95
CA ILE A 70 35.18 -23.27 -26.12
C ILE A 70 34.48 -22.02 -26.69
N ALA A 71 34.58 -21.79 -28.00
CA ALA A 71 33.90 -20.66 -28.65
C ALA A 71 32.39 -20.73 -28.46
N ARG A 72 31.80 -21.91 -28.67
CA ARG A 72 30.37 -22.15 -28.45
C ARG A 72 29.97 -21.90 -27.00
N GLU A 73 30.71 -22.44 -26.04
CA GLU A 73 30.43 -22.27 -24.61
C GLU A 73 30.52 -20.80 -24.20
N ALA A 74 31.48 -20.05 -24.75
CA ALA A 74 31.57 -18.60 -24.55
C ALA A 74 30.32 -17.88 -25.11
N SER A 75 29.81 -18.28 -26.28
CA SER A 75 28.55 -17.74 -26.81
C SER A 75 27.35 -18.12 -25.95
N GLU A 76 27.26 -19.36 -25.45
CA GLU A 76 26.19 -19.81 -24.56
C GLU A 76 26.21 -19.05 -23.23
N GLY A 77 27.39 -18.86 -22.63
CA GLY A 77 27.57 -17.99 -21.46
C GLY A 77 27.14 -16.55 -21.71
N ALA A 78 27.43 -16.00 -22.89
CA ALA A 78 27.05 -14.63 -23.23
C ALA A 78 25.54 -14.47 -23.41
N ILE A 79 24.86 -15.49 -23.94
CA ILE A 79 23.39 -15.52 -23.99
C ILE A 79 22.81 -15.48 -22.57
N ASN A 80 23.29 -16.35 -21.68
CA ASN A 80 22.81 -16.40 -20.29
C ASN A 80 23.00 -15.06 -19.57
N ILE A 81 24.15 -14.42 -19.76
CA ILE A 81 24.43 -13.09 -19.21
C ILE A 81 23.51 -12.01 -19.82
N GLY A 82 23.13 -12.14 -21.09
CA GLY A 82 22.13 -11.29 -21.72
C GLY A 82 20.78 -11.35 -21.01
N TRP A 83 20.28 -12.55 -20.70
CA TRP A 83 19.05 -12.74 -19.93
C TRP A 83 19.16 -12.15 -18.52
N THR A 84 20.26 -12.43 -17.81
CA THR A 84 20.48 -11.86 -16.47
C THR A 84 20.56 -10.32 -16.51
N THR A 85 21.10 -9.73 -17.58
CA THR A 85 21.14 -8.27 -17.74
C THR A 85 19.74 -7.68 -17.83
N TYR A 86 18.84 -8.34 -18.56
CA TYR A 86 17.45 -7.94 -18.69
C TYR A 86 16.74 -7.98 -17.33
N ASP A 87 16.84 -9.12 -16.61
CA ASP A 87 16.20 -9.30 -15.30
C ASP A 87 16.70 -8.27 -14.27
N VAL A 88 18.00 -8.00 -14.24
CA VAL A 88 18.59 -6.98 -13.35
C VAL A 88 18.10 -5.57 -13.72
N GLY A 89 17.87 -5.30 -15.00
CA GLY A 89 17.25 -4.06 -15.47
C GLY A 89 15.82 -3.90 -14.96
N GLU A 90 15.01 -4.96 -15.03
CA GLU A 90 13.64 -4.96 -14.48
C GLU A 90 13.65 -4.74 -12.97
N VAL A 91 14.51 -5.44 -12.22
CA VAL A 91 14.65 -5.25 -10.77
C VAL A 91 15.04 -3.80 -10.45
N ALA A 92 15.96 -3.19 -11.18
CA ALA A 92 16.34 -1.80 -10.97
C ALA A 92 15.15 -0.84 -11.20
N GLN A 93 14.36 -1.08 -12.26
CA GLN A 93 13.17 -0.29 -12.55
C GLN A 93 12.09 -0.45 -11.46
N SER A 94 11.79 -1.67 -11.04
CA SER A 94 10.85 -1.93 -9.94
C SER A 94 11.31 -1.28 -8.64
N THR A 95 12.61 -1.31 -8.34
CA THR A 95 13.17 -0.69 -7.14
C THR A 95 12.97 0.84 -7.16
N GLN A 96 13.12 1.49 -8.32
CA GLN A 96 12.84 2.91 -8.47
C GLN A 96 11.37 3.25 -8.23
N THR A 97 10.44 2.45 -8.77
CA THR A 97 9.01 2.63 -8.54
C THR A 97 8.65 2.45 -7.05
N ILE A 98 9.23 1.45 -6.40
CA ILE A 98 9.03 1.23 -4.96
C ILE A 98 9.59 2.41 -4.15
N ALA A 99 10.75 2.96 -4.53
CA ALA A 99 11.31 4.14 -3.86
C ALA A 99 10.37 5.35 -3.91
N SER A 100 9.76 5.64 -5.07
CA SER A 100 8.76 6.70 -5.19
C SER A 100 7.52 6.43 -4.33
N ALA A 101 7.02 5.20 -4.29
CA ALA A 101 5.89 4.84 -3.43
C ALA A 101 6.21 5.00 -1.92
N ILE A 102 7.47 4.79 -1.53
CA ILE A 102 7.93 5.02 -0.17
C ILE A 102 7.94 6.52 0.17
N GLU A 103 8.35 7.39 -0.74
CA GLU A 103 8.30 8.85 -0.54
C GLU A 103 6.86 9.33 -0.31
N GLU A 104 5.90 8.83 -1.12
CA GLU A 104 4.47 9.10 -0.91
C GLU A 104 3.98 8.58 0.44
N MET A 105 4.42 7.39 0.85
CA MET A 105 4.07 6.81 2.15
C MET A 105 4.60 7.67 3.30
N VAL A 106 5.82 8.19 3.21
CA VAL A 106 6.39 9.10 4.22
C VAL A 106 5.55 10.37 4.34
N ALA A 107 5.12 10.95 3.22
CA ALA A 107 4.24 12.12 3.22
C ALA A 107 2.88 11.82 3.87
N SER A 108 2.25 10.70 3.51
CA SER A 108 0.97 10.27 4.07
C SER A 108 1.07 10.03 5.59
N ILE A 109 2.14 9.39 6.07
CA ILE A 109 2.36 9.19 7.51
C ILE A 109 2.51 10.53 8.24
N ALA A 110 3.15 11.53 7.62
CA ALA A 110 3.28 12.87 8.20
C ALA A 110 1.92 13.57 8.32
N GLU A 111 1.09 13.50 7.28
CA GLU A 111 -0.27 14.07 7.26
C GLU A 111 -1.18 13.42 8.32
N VAL A 112 -1.13 12.09 8.43
CA VAL A 112 -1.89 11.34 9.45
C VAL A 112 -1.41 11.72 10.86
N ALA A 113 -0.11 11.96 11.05
CA ALA A 113 0.44 12.43 12.32
C ALA A 113 -0.07 13.82 12.71
N GLU A 114 -0.10 14.76 11.77
CA GLU A 114 -0.63 16.11 11.99
C GLU A 114 -2.12 16.09 12.31
N THR A 115 -2.89 15.29 11.57
CA THR A 115 -4.33 15.11 11.82
C THR A 115 -4.59 14.49 13.19
N SER A 116 -3.82 13.47 13.59
CA SER A 116 -3.91 12.85 14.91
C SER A 116 -3.55 13.84 16.03
N ALA A 117 -2.51 14.67 15.85
CA ALA A 117 -2.16 15.69 16.83
C ALA A 117 -3.31 16.71 17.03
N THR A 118 -3.90 17.17 15.93
CA THR A 118 -5.04 18.12 15.94
C THR A 118 -6.28 17.49 16.60
N ALA A 119 -6.57 16.22 16.31
CA ALA A 119 -7.65 15.48 16.96
C ALA A 119 -7.42 15.36 18.47
N GLY A 120 -6.19 15.13 18.90
CA GLY A 120 -5.81 15.08 20.32
C GLY A 120 -6.04 16.39 21.05
N ILE A 121 -5.65 17.52 20.45
CA ILE A 121 -5.89 18.86 21.00
C ILE A 121 -7.40 19.11 21.11
N SER A 122 -8.17 18.77 20.07
CA SER A 122 -9.62 18.94 20.04
C SER A 122 -10.33 18.10 21.11
N ALA A 123 -9.89 16.85 21.32
CA ALA A 123 -10.42 15.99 22.36
C ALA A 123 -10.09 16.53 23.77
N ALA A 124 -8.89 17.07 23.98
CA ALA A 124 -8.51 17.70 25.25
C ALA A 124 -9.39 18.93 25.56
N ALA A 125 -9.61 19.81 24.58
CA ALA A 125 -10.49 20.97 24.71
C ALA A 125 -11.94 20.55 24.98
N ALA A 126 -12.44 19.53 24.28
CA ALA A 126 -13.78 18.99 24.51
C ALA A 126 -13.95 18.41 25.92
N ARG A 127 -12.92 17.76 26.47
CA ARG A 127 -12.92 17.24 27.84
C ARG A 127 -13.01 18.35 28.88
N GLU A 128 -12.28 19.44 28.68
CA GLU A 128 -12.37 20.62 29.54
C GLU A 128 -13.78 21.23 29.50
N ALA A 129 -14.34 21.39 28.30
CA ALA A 129 -15.70 21.87 28.12
C ALA A 129 -16.75 20.97 28.81
N MET A 130 -16.61 19.64 28.74
CA MET A 130 -17.51 18.71 29.45
C MET A 130 -17.39 18.83 30.97
N THR A 131 -16.18 19.06 31.49
CA THR A 131 -15.97 19.26 32.93
C THR A 131 -16.71 20.52 33.42
N ALA A 132 -16.61 21.61 32.66
CA ALA A 132 -17.40 22.83 32.94
C ALA A 132 -18.90 22.55 32.86
N CYS A 133 -19.35 21.82 31.85
CA CYS A 133 -20.76 21.47 31.67
C CYS A 133 -21.30 20.61 32.83
N MET A 134 -20.51 19.66 33.35
CA MET A 134 -20.88 18.88 34.54
C MET A 134 -21.06 19.78 35.78
N SER A 135 -20.19 20.77 35.96
CA SER A 135 -20.33 21.77 37.03
C SER A 135 -21.62 22.59 36.87
N ASP A 136 -21.94 23.02 35.65
CA ASP A 136 -23.16 23.79 35.36
C ASP A 136 -24.44 22.98 35.60
N VAL A 137 -24.43 21.68 35.26
CA VAL A 137 -25.53 20.76 35.60
C VAL A 137 -25.70 20.63 37.11
N GLY A 138 -24.61 20.50 37.87
CA GLY A 138 -24.65 20.46 39.33
C GLY A 138 -25.24 21.74 39.94
N ASN A 139 -24.89 22.90 39.40
CA ASN A 139 -25.44 24.19 39.79
C ASN A 139 -26.94 24.29 39.47
N ALA A 140 -27.35 23.87 38.26
CA ALA A 140 -28.75 23.86 37.84
C ALA A 140 -29.61 22.94 38.72
N ARG A 141 -29.07 21.76 39.10
CA ARG A 141 -29.74 20.83 40.01
C ARG A 141 -29.94 21.44 41.39
N SER A 142 -28.90 22.06 41.94
CA SER A 142 -28.96 22.76 43.24
C SER A 142 -29.98 23.91 43.21
N ALA A 143 -30.07 24.64 42.10
CA ALA A 143 -31.07 25.68 41.93
C ALA A 143 -32.50 25.12 41.89
N MET A 144 -32.74 24.00 41.19
CA MET A 144 -34.05 23.33 41.18
C MET A 144 -34.45 22.82 42.56
N ASP A 145 -33.52 22.23 43.29
CA ASP A 145 -33.74 21.79 44.68
C ASP A 145 -34.14 22.98 45.57
N ALA A 146 -33.43 24.12 45.47
CA ALA A 146 -33.75 25.32 46.23
C ALA A 146 -35.13 25.92 45.86
N ILE A 147 -35.53 25.87 44.58
CA ILE A 147 -36.86 26.33 44.16
C ILE A 147 -37.93 25.39 44.72
N ARG A 148 -37.73 24.06 44.64
CA ARG A 148 -38.66 23.06 45.21
C ARG A 148 -38.92 23.33 46.69
N ASP A 149 -37.87 23.56 47.47
CA ASP A 149 -37.97 23.81 48.90
C ASP A 149 -38.72 25.13 49.20
N ARG A 150 -38.49 26.18 48.40
CA ARG A 150 -39.24 27.45 48.51
C ARG A 150 -40.71 27.28 48.16
N THR A 151 -41.03 26.53 47.10
CA THR A 151 -42.42 26.22 46.72
C THR A 151 -43.13 25.47 47.84
N HIS A 152 -42.46 24.52 48.50
CA HIS A 152 -43.00 23.82 49.66
C HIS A 152 -43.30 24.76 50.84
N GLN A 153 -42.38 25.67 51.17
CA GLN A 153 -42.59 26.66 52.23
C GLN A 153 -43.75 27.62 51.92
N ILE A 154 -43.96 27.99 50.66
CA ILE A 154 -45.10 28.82 50.24
C ILE A 154 -46.41 28.04 50.46
N ASP A 155 -46.46 26.76 50.09
CA ASP A 155 -47.65 25.92 50.28
C ASP A 155 -48.03 25.80 51.77
N GLU A 156 -47.05 25.53 52.65
CA GLU A 156 -47.28 25.50 54.10
C GLU A 156 -47.86 26.81 54.64
N ARG A 157 -47.31 27.96 54.20
CA ARG A 157 -47.80 29.27 54.61
C ARG A 157 -49.21 29.57 54.10
N LEU A 158 -49.55 29.12 52.88
CA LEU A 158 -50.90 29.25 52.33
C LEU A 158 -51.90 28.45 53.14
N GLN A 159 -51.57 27.21 53.52
CA GLN A 159 -52.44 26.38 54.37
C GLN A 159 -52.70 27.03 55.74
N LEU A 160 -51.67 27.61 56.36
CA LEU A 160 -51.82 28.35 57.62
C LEU A 160 -52.73 29.58 57.46
N LEU A 161 -52.55 30.34 56.37
CA LEU A 161 -53.37 31.53 56.09
C LEU A 161 -54.83 31.15 55.80
N GLN A 162 -55.06 30.06 55.07
CA GLN A 162 -56.39 29.54 54.78
C GLN A 162 -57.12 29.12 56.06
N LYS A 163 -56.40 28.49 57.01
CA LYS A 163 -56.93 28.17 58.34
C LYS A 163 -57.28 29.42 59.14
N ALA A 164 -56.40 30.43 59.16
CA ALA A 164 -56.65 31.69 59.86
C ALA A 164 -57.89 32.43 59.31
N ILE A 165 -58.04 32.48 57.98
CA ILE A 165 -59.22 33.06 57.32
C ILE A 165 -60.51 32.33 57.74
N ALA A 166 -60.48 30.99 57.81
CA ALA A 166 -61.63 30.19 58.23
C ALA A 166 -62.00 30.42 59.71
N GLU A 167 -61.01 30.57 60.60
CA GLU A 167 -61.21 30.92 62.00
C GLU A 167 -61.83 32.31 62.16
N ILE A 168 -61.33 33.32 61.43
CA ILE A 168 -61.92 34.67 61.42
C ILE A 168 -63.35 34.65 60.86
N GLY A 169 -63.62 33.84 59.83
CA GLY A 169 -64.98 33.63 59.31
C GLY A 169 -65.93 33.05 60.34
N THR A 170 -65.45 32.11 61.15
CA THR A 170 -66.22 31.55 62.27
C THR A 170 -66.52 32.60 63.33
N MET A 171 -65.52 33.40 63.74
CA MET A 171 -65.70 34.51 64.68
C MET A 171 -66.69 35.56 64.16
N ALA A 172 -66.57 35.97 62.89
CA ALA A 172 -67.51 36.88 62.26
C ALA A 172 -68.94 36.28 62.27
N GLY A 173 -69.10 34.99 62.01
CA GLY A 173 -70.38 34.29 62.18
C GLY A 173 -70.96 34.41 63.59
N THR A 174 -70.13 34.19 64.62
CA THR A 174 -70.53 34.34 66.03
C THR A 174 -70.93 35.78 66.36
N ILE A 175 -70.16 36.78 65.92
CA ILE A 175 -70.47 38.20 66.13
C ILE A 175 -71.80 38.56 65.48
N ALA A 176 -72.06 38.08 64.26
CA ALA A 176 -73.34 38.31 63.58
C ALA A 176 -74.52 37.71 64.37
N THR A 177 -74.35 36.51 64.95
CA THR A 177 -75.36 35.91 65.84
C THR A 177 -75.59 36.74 67.11
N ILE A 178 -74.52 37.17 67.80
CA ILE A 178 -74.61 38.02 69.00
C ILE A 178 -75.30 39.34 68.66
N SER A 179 -74.95 39.95 67.54
CA SER A 179 -75.53 41.21 67.06
C SER A 179 -77.02 41.05 66.77
N SER A 180 -77.43 39.94 66.15
CA SER A 180 -78.85 39.63 65.90
C SER A 180 -79.63 39.44 67.20
N GLN A 181 -79.08 38.69 68.16
CA GLN A 181 -79.67 38.50 69.49
C GLN A 181 -79.79 39.83 70.25
N THR A 182 -78.74 40.67 70.18
CA THR A 182 -78.73 42.00 70.81
C THR A 182 -79.77 42.92 70.19
N ASN A 183 -79.94 42.88 68.86
CA ASN A 183 -80.98 43.62 68.16
C ASN A 183 -82.39 43.18 68.59
N LEU A 184 -82.61 41.87 68.78
CA LEU A 184 -83.88 41.33 69.29
C LEU A 184 -84.13 41.73 70.76
N LEU A 185 -83.11 41.67 71.62
CA LEU A 185 -83.18 42.14 73.01
C LEU A 185 -83.50 43.63 73.08
N ALA A 186 -82.82 44.44 72.27
CA ALA A 186 -83.05 45.88 72.19
C ALA A 186 -84.47 46.20 71.69
N LEU A 187 -84.97 45.46 70.70
CA LEU A 187 -86.34 45.57 70.23
C LEU A 187 -87.35 45.27 71.34
N ASN A 188 -87.16 44.19 72.08
CA ASN A 188 -88.02 43.84 73.22
C ASN A 188 -87.97 44.92 74.31
N ALA A 189 -86.79 45.48 74.59
CA ALA A 189 -86.63 46.58 75.54
C ALA A 189 -87.32 47.87 75.06
N THR A 190 -87.27 48.20 73.76
CA THR A 190 -88.01 49.34 73.20
C THR A 190 -89.52 49.15 73.35
N ILE A 191 -90.03 47.94 73.13
CA ILE A 191 -91.45 47.60 73.30
C ILE A 191 -91.87 47.79 74.76
N GLU A 192 -91.11 47.24 75.72
CA GLU A 192 -91.45 47.34 77.14
C GLU A 192 -91.29 48.77 77.68
N ALA A 193 -90.30 49.52 77.19
CA ALA A 193 -90.13 50.94 77.51
C ALA A 193 -91.29 51.80 76.99
N ALA A 194 -91.84 51.49 75.82
CA ALA A 194 -93.06 52.13 75.31
C ALA A 194 -94.29 51.77 76.17
N ARG A 195 -94.34 50.54 76.69
CA ARG A 195 -95.41 50.04 77.57
C ARG A 195 -95.43 50.70 78.94
N ALA A 196 -94.27 51.06 79.48
CA ALA A 196 -94.12 51.79 80.74
C ALA A 196 -94.47 53.29 80.67
N GLY A 197 -94.82 53.83 79.49
CA GLY A 197 -95.26 55.21 79.31
C GLY A 197 -94.17 56.25 79.65
N GLU A 198 -94.54 57.29 80.40
CA GLU A 198 -93.61 58.37 80.80
C GLU A 198 -92.41 57.87 81.63
N ALA A 199 -92.58 56.83 82.45
CA ALA A 199 -91.50 56.28 83.27
C ALA A 199 -90.43 55.51 82.45
N GLY A 200 -90.79 55.02 81.26
CA GLY A 200 -89.91 54.26 80.37
C GLY A 200 -89.13 55.10 79.36
N ARG A 201 -89.35 56.42 79.32
CA ARG A 201 -88.86 57.31 78.24
C ARG A 201 -87.33 57.31 78.12
N GLY A 202 -86.60 57.32 79.23
CA GLY A 202 -85.13 57.20 79.25
C GLY A 202 -84.62 55.83 78.78
N PHE A 203 -85.32 54.75 79.16
CA PHE A 203 -85.00 53.39 78.71
C PHE A 203 -85.25 53.19 77.21
N SER A 204 -86.29 53.83 76.65
CA SER A 204 -86.61 53.76 75.22
C SER A 204 -85.49 54.33 74.36
N VAL A 205 -84.88 55.46 74.78
CA VAL A 205 -83.74 56.08 74.09
C VAL A 205 -82.53 55.14 74.09
N VAL A 206 -82.21 54.55 75.24
CA VAL A 206 -81.09 53.58 75.34
C VAL A 206 -81.35 52.34 74.47
N ALA A 207 -82.58 51.80 74.49
CA ALA A 207 -82.93 50.64 73.69
C ALA A 207 -82.86 50.91 72.18
N ALA A 208 -83.29 52.10 71.73
CA ALA A 208 -83.15 52.52 70.33
C ALA A 208 -81.68 52.65 69.89
N GLU A 209 -80.82 53.19 70.76
CA GLU A 209 -79.38 53.29 70.51
C GLU A 209 -78.72 51.91 70.43
N VAL A 210 -79.02 51.00 71.35
CA VAL A 210 -78.52 49.61 71.32
C VAL A 210 -78.98 48.89 70.05
N LYS A 211 -80.24 49.10 69.62
CA LYS A 211 -80.76 48.56 68.36
C LYS A 211 -79.98 49.11 67.17
N SER A 212 -79.71 50.41 67.12
CA SER A 212 -78.89 51.03 66.08
C SER A 212 -77.47 50.45 66.02
N LEU A 213 -76.78 50.37 67.17
CA LEU A 213 -75.43 49.80 67.29
C LEU A 213 -75.39 48.32 66.85
N SER A 214 -76.38 47.53 67.23
CA SER A 214 -76.48 46.12 66.79
C SER A 214 -76.77 46.00 65.28
N GLY A 215 -77.55 46.91 64.70
CA GLY A 215 -77.72 46.98 63.25
C GLY A 215 -76.45 47.39 62.51
N GLN A 216 -75.66 48.31 63.08
CA GLN A 216 -74.37 48.73 62.53
C GLN A 216 -73.34 47.59 62.64
N THR A 217 -73.28 46.91 63.78
CA THR A 217 -72.41 45.74 64.01
C THR A 217 -72.73 44.63 63.01
N ALA A 218 -74.00 44.29 62.80
CA ALA A 218 -74.40 43.28 61.81
C ALA A 218 -73.93 43.63 60.38
N ARG A 219 -74.09 44.90 59.97
CA ARG A 219 -73.61 45.37 58.66
C ARG A 219 -72.09 45.28 58.52
N SER A 220 -71.34 45.71 59.53
CA SER A 220 -69.87 45.58 59.52
C SER A 220 -69.43 44.11 59.47
N THR A 221 -70.16 43.23 60.14
CA THR A 221 -69.85 41.79 60.12
C THR A 221 -70.11 41.16 58.75
N GLU A 222 -71.14 41.61 58.04
CA GLU A 222 -71.41 41.18 56.66
C GLU A 222 -70.34 41.67 55.67
N GLN A 223 -69.85 42.91 55.86
CA GLN A 223 -68.72 43.42 55.09
C GLN A 223 -67.45 42.58 55.32
N ILE A 224 -67.17 42.21 56.57
CA ILE A 224 -66.05 41.32 56.91
C ILE A 224 -66.22 39.96 56.21
N ARG A 225 -67.41 39.34 56.25
CA ARG A 225 -67.68 38.07 55.54
C ARG A 225 -67.43 38.20 54.03
N THR A 226 -67.87 39.30 53.42
CA THR A 226 -67.64 39.56 51.99
C THR A 226 -66.14 39.61 51.69
N TRP A 227 -65.35 40.34 52.49
CA TRP A 227 -63.89 40.39 52.34
C TRP A 227 -63.22 39.02 52.55
N LEU A 228 -63.67 38.24 53.53
CA LEU A 228 -63.13 36.90 53.77
C LEU A 228 -63.40 35.97 52.58
N ASN A 229 -64.59 36.06 51.95
CA ASN A 229 -64.89 35.30 50.74
C ASN A 229 -63.97 35.68 49.57
N THR A 230 -63.71 36.98 49.37
CA THR A 230 -62.74 37.45 48.37
C THR A 230 -61.34 36.92 48.67
N LEU A 231 -60.87 37.05 49.91
CA LEU A 231 -59.55 36.54 50.31
C LEU A 231 -59.44 35.02 50.11
N GLN A 232 -60.49 34.26 50.40
CA GLN A 232 -60.49 32.81 50.19
C GLN A 232 -60.44 32.44 48.71
N GLY A 233 -61.11 33.22 47.85
CA GLY A 233 -61.00 33.09 46.39
C GLY A 233 -59.60 33.37 45.88
N GLU A 234 -58.97 34.46 46.34
CA GLU A 234 -57.57 34.80 46.01
C GLU A 234 -56.60 33.69 46.48
N MET A 235 -56.76 33.17 47.70
CA MET A 235 -55.93 32.07 48.21
C MET A 235 -56.06 30.81 47.36
N SER A 236 -57.27 30.48 46.87
CA SER A 236 -57.46 29.35 45.97
C SER A 236 -56.74 29.53 44.63
N GLN A 237 -56.64 30.76 44.12
CA GLN A 237 -55.89 31.05 42.90
C GLN A 237 -54.38 30.90 43.13
N ILE A 238 -53.87 31.44 44.24
CA ILE A 238 -52.45 31.31 44.60
C ILE A 238 -52.07 29.85 44.81
N ALA A 239 -52.91 29.05 45.50
CA ALA A 239 -52.67 27.61 45.68
C ALA A 239 -52.56 26.87 44.33
N ARG A 240 -53.38 27.22 43.35
CA ARG A 240 -53.29 26.65 42.00
C ARG A 240 -51.97 27.03 41.31
N ALA A 241 -51.55 28.29 41.40
CA ALA A 241 -50.29 28.75 40.83
C ALA A 241 -49.06 28.07 41.49
N VAL A 242 -49.14 27.78 42.79
CA VAL A 242 -48.12 27.02 43.53
C VAL A 242 -48.06 25.57 43.06
N GLU A 243 -49.20 24.92 42.86
CA GLU A 243 -49.26 23.56 42.32
C GLU A 243 -48.72 23.49 40.88
N GLU A 244 -49.06 24.46 40.02
CA GLU A 244 -48.48 24.58 38.68
C GLU A 244 -46.95 24.77 38.75
N SER A 245 -46.47 25.60 39.68
CA SER A 245 -45.04 25.80 39.91
C SER A 245 -44.35 24.53 40.39
N ARG A 246 -44.98 23.75 41.27
CA ARG A 246 -44.46 22.47 41.76
C ARG A 246 -44.29 21.47 40.62
N ASN A 247 -45.28 21.37 39.73
CA ASN A 247 -45.22 20.51 38.56
C ASN A 247 -44.13 20.97 37.58
N ALA A 248 -43.99 22.28 37.36
CA ALA A 248 -42.93 22.85 36.52
C ALA A 248 -41.52 22.55 37.07
N VAL A 249 -41.32 22.65 38.39
CA VAL A 249 -40.05 22.33 39.05
C VAL A 249 -39.74 20.84 38.97
N ALA A 250 -40.73 19.96 39.14
CA ALA A 250 -40.54 18.51 38.98
C ALA A 250 -40.13 18.14 37.54
N GLY A 251 -40.77 18.77 36.55
CA GLY A 251 -40.39 18.65 35.14
C GLY A 251 -38.96 19.17 34.89
N GLY A 252 -38.64 20.34 35.43
CA GLY A 252 -37.30 20.94 35.34
C GLY A 252 -36.20 20.05 35.94
N SER A 253 -36.43 19.47 37.12
CA SER A 253 -35.51 18.54 37.76
C SER A 253 -35.24 17.31 36.88
N THR A 254 -36.29 16.74 36.28
CA THR A 254 -36.17 15.57 35.39
C THR A 254 -35.31 15.89 34.16
N VAL A 255 -35.48 17.09 33.59
CA VAL A 255 -34.67 17.56 32.45
C VAL A 255 -33.20 17.74 32.84
N VAL A 256 -32.93 18.33 34.02
CA VAL A 256 -31.57 18.51 34.53
C VAL A 256 -30.88 17.17 34.79
N ASP A 257 -31.58 16.19 35.37
CA ASP A 257 -31.03 14.86 35.58
C ASP A 257 -30.72 14.15 34.26
N SER A 258 -31.61 14.26 33.27
CA SER A 258 -31.36 13.73 31.92
C SER A 258 -30.17 14.41 31.25
N LEU A 259 -30.02 15.73 31.41
CA LEU A 259 -28.89 16.48 30.89
C LEU A 259 -27.57 16.00 31.53
N GLY A 260 -27.56 15.75 32.85
CA GLY A 260 -26.40 15.21 33.55
C GLY A 260 -25.92 13.88 32.97
N SER A 261 -26.83 12.92 32.78
CA SER A 261 -26.49 11.63 32.15
C SER A 261 -25.94 11.80 30.73
N ARG A 262 -26.50 12.71 29.92
CA ARG A 262 -26.02 12.97 28.56
C ARG A 262 -24.62 13.58 28.55
N VAL A 263 -24.33 14.49 29.47
CA VAL A 263 -22.99 15.10 29.62
C VAL A 263 -21.96 14.05 30.06
N GLU A 264 -22.32 13.18 31.00
CA GLU A 264 -21.45 12.08 31.44
C GLU A 264 -21.10 11.12 30.30
N HIS A 265 -22.09 10.69 29.52
CA HIS A 265 -21.85 9.88 28.33
C HIS A 265 -21.01 10.60 27.26
N ALA A 266 -21.18 11.91 27.08
CA ALA A 266 -20.35 12.69 26.18
C ALA A 266 -18.89 12.74 26.66
N ALA A 267 -18.67 12.93 27.96
CA ALA A 267 -17.34 12.92 28.57
C ALA A 267 -16.64 11.56 28.39
N GLU A 268 -17.36 10.45 28.58
CA GLU A 268 -16.84 9.09 28.37
C GLU A 268 -16.40 8.87 26.92
N ARG A 269 -17.22 9.28 25.94
CA ARG A 269 -16.87 9.17 24.52
C ARG A 269 -15.64 10.01 24.15
N ILE A 270 -15.47 11.17 24.76
CA ILE A 270 -14.27 12.02 24.57
C ILE A 270 -13.04 11.36 25.18
N ALA A 271 -13.16 10.70 26.33
CA ALA A 271 -12.08 9.93 26.93
C ALA A 271 -11.64 8.78 26.03
N GLN A 272 -12.59 8.00 25.50
CA GLN A 272 -12.31 6.94 24.51
C GLN A 272 -11.62 7.48 23.25
N THR A 273 -12.06 8.63 22.75
CA THR A 273 -11.42 9.29 21.59
C THR A 273 -9.98 9.69 21.90
N SER A 274 -9.71 10.16 23.12
CA SER A 274 -8.36 10.51 23.56
C SER A 274 -7.43 9.28 23.62
N GLU A 275 -7.94 8.16 24.13
CA GLU A 275 -7.21 6.89 24.16
C GLU A 275 -6.91 6.36 22.75
N MET A 276 -7.92 6.38 21.87
CA MET A 276 -7.73 5.99 20.46
C MET A 276 -6.68 6.86 19.77
N ASN A 277 -6.63 8.16 20.08
CA ASN A 277 -5.61 9.04 19.51
C ASN A 277 -4.20 8.75 20.02
N ALA A 278 -4.06 8.34 21.28
CA ALA A 278 -2.78 7.88 21.83
C ALA A 278 -2.31 6.57 21.15
N ALA A 279 -3.23 5.62 20.94
CA ALA A 279 -2.95 4.39 20.21
C ALA A 279 -2.56 4.66 18.74
N LEU A 280 -3.24 5.61 18.09
CA LEU A 280 -2.91 6.06 16.73
C LEU A 280 -1.50 6.66 16.68
N SER A 281 -1.12 7.49 17.65
CA SER A 281 0.23 8.05 17.74
C SER A 281 1.31 6.98 17.83
N ALA A 282 1.06 5.91 18.62
CA ALA A 282 1.97 4.77 18.70
C ALA A 282 2.08 4.03 17.36
N THR A 283 0.95 3.80 16.69
CA THR A 283 0.88 3.14 15.37
C THR A 283 1.64 3.95 14.31
N ILE A 284 1.50 5.27 14.30
CA ILE A 284 2.23 6.17 13.41
C ILE A 284 3.74 6.05 13.64
N SER A 285 4.18 5.99 14.89
CA SER A 285 5.60 5.79 15.20
C SER A 285 6.12 4.45 14.66
N GLN A 286 5.35 3.37 14.81
CA GLN A 286 5.70 2.06 14.26
C GLN A 286 5.76 2.08 12.73
N GLN A 287 4.78 2.72 12.09
CA GLN A 287 4.73 2.85 10.64
C GLN A 287 5.94 3.63 10.11
N ARG A 288 6.35 4.72 10.78
CA ARG A 288 7.58 5.46 10.42
C ARG A 288 8.82 4.56 10.45
N SER A 289 8.97 3.75 11.50
CA SER A 289 10.10 2.81 11.60
C SER A 289 10.06 1.75 10.50
N ALA A 290 8.90 1.16 10.24
CA ALA A 290 8.74 0.16 9.17
C ALA A 290 9.05 0.75 7.79
N THR A 291 8.53 1.95 7.48
CA THR A 291 8.80 2.64 6.20
C THR A 291 10.30 2.96 6.06
N ALA A 292 10.97 3.36 7.13
CA ALA A 292 12.43 3.59 7.11
C ALA A 292 13.21 2.30 6.83
N GLU A 293 12.82 1.17 7.42
CA GLU A 293 13.43 -0.14 7.17
C GLU A 293 13.22 -0.61 5.72
N ILE A 294 12.01 -0.43 5.18
CA ILE A 294 11.71 -0.73 3.78
C ILE A 294 12.56 0.15 2.87
N SER A 295 12.68 1.46 3.15
CA SER A 295 13.54 2.38 2.40
C SER A 295 14.99 1.91 2.36
N GLY A 296 15.56 1.54 3.52
CA GLY A 296 16.92 0.98 3.57
C GLY A 296 17.08 -0.33 2.79
N SER A 297 16.06 -1.20 2.84
CA SER A 297 16.05 -2.46 2.08
C SER A 297 16.03 -2.22 0.58
N VAL A 298 15.20 -1.27 0.11
CA VAL A 298 15.10 -0.86 -1.30
C VAL A 298 16.42 -0.25 -1.79
N GLN A 299 17.06 0.61 -0.99
CA GLN A 299 18.39 1.12 -1.31
C GLN A 299 19.44 0.01 -1.41
N SER A 300 19.38 -0.99 -0.51
CA SER A 300 20.28 -2.15 -0.58
C SER A 300 20.05 -2.97 -1.85
N ILE A 301 18.80 -3.20 -2.25
CA ILE A 301 18.45 -3.91 -3.49
C ILE A 301 18.95 -3.13 -4.70
N ALA A 302 18.74 -1.81 -4.76
CA ALA A 302 19.26 -0.96 -5.83
C ALA A 302 20.80 -1.05 -5.93
N GLY A 303 21.49 -1.01 -4.79
CA GLY A 303 22.94 -1.17 -4.72
C GLY A 303 23.41 -2.53 -5.22
N LYS A 304 22.72 -3.62 -4.83
CA LYS A 304 23.01 -4.98 -5.30
C LYS A 304 22.75 -5.13 -6.80
N ALA A 305 21.66 -4.57 -7.33
CA ALA A 305 21.37 -4.58 -8.76
C ALA A 305 22.46 -3.84 -9.55
N SER A 306 22.88 -2.66 -9.09
CA SER A 306 23.99 -1.89 -9.68
C SER A 306 25.32 -2.66 -9.67
N LYS A 307 25.66 -3.29 -8.55
CA LYS A 307 26.85 -4.15 -8.43
C LYS A 307 26.78 -5.33 -9.40
N THR A 308 25.64 -6.02 -9.44
CA THR A 308 25.41 -7.16 -10.34
C THR A 308 25.57 -6.75 -11.79
N ARG A 309 25.05 -5.58 -12.19
CA ARG A 309 25.24 -5.03 -13.54
C ARG A 309 26.72 -4.81 -13.89
N THR A 310 27.53 -4.35 -12.94
CA THR A 310 28.97 -4.18 -13.14
C THR A 310 29.70 -5.52 -13.27
N GLU A 311 29.31 -6.53 -12.49
CA GLU A 311 29.84 -7.89 -12.61
C GLU A 311 29.47 -8.52 -13.96
N ILE A 312 28.23 -8.33 -14.42
CA ILE A 312 27.77 -8.75 -15.75
C ILE A 312 28.62 -8.11 -16.87
N ASP A 313 28.90 -6.81 -16.81
CA ASP A 313 29.77 -6.15 -17.80
C ASP A 313 31.18 -6.77 -17.85
N ASN A 314 31.77 -7.07 -16.68
CA ASN A 314 33.06 -7.74 -16.60
C ASN A 314 33.03 -9.17 -17.16
N ILE A 315 31.98 -9.94 -16.87
CA ILE A 315 31.81 -11.29 -17.41
C ILE A 315 31.63 -11.24 -18.92
N THR A 316 30.80 -10.30 -19.42
CA THR A 316 30.58 -10.10 -20.86
C THR A 316 31.90 -9.82 -21.59
N LYS A 317 32.74 -8.92 -21.07
CA LYS A 317 34.07 -8.65 -21.62
C LYS A 317 34.96 -9.88 -21.69
N ARG A 318 34.94 -10.72 -20.65
CA ARG A 318 35.72 -11.98 -20.60
C ARG A 318 35.22 -13.00 -21.60
N LEU A 319 33.90 -13.16 -21.74
CA LEU A 319 33.28 -14.07 -22.70
C LEU A 319 33.57 -13.64 -24.14
N VAL A 320 33.41 -12.35 -24.45
CA VAL A 320 33.76 -11.79 -25.77
C VAL A 320 35.25 -12.01 -26.09
N LYS A 321 36.14 -11.82 -25.11
CA LYS A 321 37.57 -12.08 -25.29
C LYS A 321 37.86 -13.56 -25.57
N ALA A 322 37.26 -14.47 -24.80
CA ALA A 322 37.40 -15.92 -25.01
C ALA A 322 36.87 -16.36 -26.38
N GLU A 323 35.67 -15.86 -26.75
CA GLU A 323 35.05 -16.09 -28.05
C GLU A 323 35.96 -15.60 -29.20
N THR A 324 36.53 -14.39 -29.08
CA THR A 324 37.44 -13.82 -30.09
C THR A 324 38.75 -14.62 -30.23
N LEU A 325 39.35 -15.05 -29.12
CA LEU A 325 40.58 -15.85 -29.14
C LEU A 325 40.33 -17.23 -29.79
N ALA A 326 39.24 -17.90 -29.43
CA ALA A 326 38.88 -19.18 -30.02
C ALA A 326 38.57 -19.04 -31.52
N GLN A 327 37.88 -17.97 -31.94
CA GLN A 327 37.61 -17.70 -33.35
C GLN A 327 38.87 -17.42 -34.17
N SER A 328 39.82 -16.65 -33.62
CA SER A 328 41.11 -16.41 -34.30
C SER A 328 41.87 -17.72 -34.49
N ALA A 329 41.95 -18.56 -33.44
CA ALA A 329 42.62 -19.84 -33.52
C ALA A 329 41.95 -20.81 -34.51
N LEU A 330 40.63 -20.75 -34.64
CA LEU A 330 39.90 -21.52 -35.66
C LEU A 330 40.17 -20.98 -37.07
N ALA A 331 40.18 -19.67 -37.28
CA ALA A 331 40.41 -19.08 -38.61
C ALA A 331 41.74 -19.50 -39.25
N ASP A 332 42.77 -19.75 -38.43
CA ASP A 332 44.13 -20.08 -38.86
C ASP A 332 44.35 -21.57 -39.24
N ALA A 333 43.36 -22.46 -39.09
CA ALA A 333 43.55 -23.92 -39.14
C ALA A 333 42.85 -24.65 -40.30
N ARG A 334 43.12 -24.26 -41.56
CA ARG A 334 42.41 -24.78 -42.76
C ARG A 334 42.89 -26.14 -43.30
N ASP A 335 43.84 -26.80 -42.64
CA ASP A 335 44.54 -27.99 -43.20
C ASP A 335 43.88 -29.34 -42.84
N LEU A 336 42.65 -29.33 -42.34
CA LEU A 336 41.88 -30.53 -41.99
C LEU A 336 40.84 -30.85 -43.07
N ASP A 337 40.70 -32.13 -43.43
CA ASP A 337 39.53 -32.59 -44.19
C ASP A 337 38.28 -32.33 -43.34
N ILE A 338 37.18 -31.94 -43.99
CA ILE A 338 35.90 -31.56 -43.35
C ILE A 338 35.99 -30.54 -42.19
N TYR A 339 37.02 -29.67 -42.19
CA TYR A 339 37.29 -28.66 -41.15
C TYR A 339 36.07 -27.77 -40.83
N GLU A 340 35.27 -27.45 -41.85
CA GLU A 340 34.06 -26.65 -41.74
C GLU A 340 33.03 -27.27 -40.77
N LEU A 341 32.94 -28.61 -40.71
CA LEU A 341 32.07 -29.31 -39.77
C LEU A 341 32.65 -29.32 -38.35
N VAL A 342 33.98 -29.33 -38.20
CA VAL A 342 34.66 -29.19 -36.91
C VAL A 342 34.46 -27.79 -36.33
N ARG A 343 34.46 -26.76 -37.17
CA ARG A 343 34.26 -25.36 -36.77
C ARG A 343 32.80 -24.99 -36.46
N LEU A 344 31.84 -25.70 -37.06
CA LEU A 344 30.41 -25.42 -36.98
C LEU A 344 29.87 -25.07 -35.58
N PRO A 345 30.24 -25.76 -34.46
CA PRO A 345 29.74 -25.41 -33.14
C PRO A 345 30.01 -23.94 -32.76
N ALA A 346 31.15 -23.38 -33.16
CA ALA A 346 31.50 -21.99 -32.92
C ALA A 346 30.63 -21.03 -33.73
N ASP A 347 30.41 -21.33 -35.02
CA ASP A 347 29.60 -20.48 -35.90
C ASP A 347 28.11 -20.50 -35.50
N LEU A 348 27.59 -21.65 -35.08
CA LEU A 348 26.24 -21.78 -34.52
C LEU A 348 26.10 -21.06 -33.17
N GLY A 349 27.13 -21.10 -32.32
CA GLY A 349 27.16 -20.35 -31.06
C GLY A 349 26.99 -18.85 -31.28
N LEU A 350 27.78 -18.27 -32.20
CA LEU A 350 27.68 -16.88 -32.61
C LEU A 350 26.30 -16.52 -33.16
N TRP A 351 25.78 -17.35 -34.07
CA TRP A 351 24.50 -17.10 -34.70
C TRP A 351 23.35 -17.14 -33.70
N LYS A 352 23.33 -18.16 -32.84
CA LYS A 352 22.38 -18.28 -31.72
C LYS A 352 22.46 -17.08 -30.77
N ARG A 353 23.65 -16.57 -30.47
CA ARG A 353 23.85 -15.37 -29.63
C ARG A 353 23.27 -14.12 -30.29
N GLY A 354 23.46 -13.96 -31.60
CA GLY A 354 22.83 -12.89 -32.37
C GLY A 354 21.31 -12.92 -32.28
N LEU A 355 20.70 -14.10 -32.48
CA LEU A 355 19.25 -14.27 -32.36
C LEU A 355 18.75 -13.97 -30.93
N ALA A 356 19.46 -14.43 -29.89
CA ALA A 356 19.10 -14.14 -28.50
C ALA A 356 19.18 -12.64 -28.19
N THR A 357 20.17 -11.93 -28.72
CA THR A 357 20.34 -10.48 -28.52
C THR A 357 19.18 -9.69 -29.13
N ILE A 358 18.65 -10.16 -30.28
CA ILE A 358 17.43 -9.60 -30.90
C ILE A 358 16.21 -9.88 -30.03
N LEU A 359 16.08 -11.11 -29.50
CA LEU A 359 14.96 -11.50 -28.65
C LEU A 359 14.89 -10.66 -27.37
N LEU A 360 16.05 -10.35 -26.79
CA LEU A 360 16.24 -9.47 -25.63
C LEU A 360 16.01 -7.97 -25.95
N GLY A 361 15.73 -7.61 -27.20
CA GLY A 361 15.56 -6.21 -27.62
C GLY A 361 16.86 -5.39 -27.66
N ALA A 362 18.03 -6.04 -27.49
CA ALA A 362 19.33 -5.40 -27.49
C ALA A 362 19.94 -5.24 -28.89
N ALA A 363 19.30 -5.80 -29.93
CA ALA A 363 19.67 -5.62 -31.33
C ALA A 363 18.41 -5.54 -32.22
N PRO A 364 18.45 -4.81 -33.35
CA PRO A 364 17.32 -4.71 -34.26
C PRO A 364 17.05 -6.04 -34.97
N ALA A 365 15.76 -6.38 -35.14
CA ALA A 365 15.30 -7.56 -35.85
C ALA A 365 15.43 -7.41 -37.38
N GLN A 366 16.66 -7.57 -37.90
CA GLN A 366 16.95 -7.49 -39.33
C GLN A 366 16.85 -8.88 -39.99
N PRO A 367 16.24 -9.02 -41.19
CA PRO A 367 16.13 -10.31 -41.88
C PRO A 367 17.48 -11.01 -42.11
N ALA A 368 18.55 -10.24 -42.31
CA ALA A 368 19.90 -10.76 -42.46
C ALA A 368 20.43 -11.54 -41.23
N ALA A 369 19.87 -11.30 -40.04
CA ALA A 369 20.24 -12.02 -38.82
C ALA A 369 19.68 -13.45 -38.78
N ALA A 370 18.63 -13.76 -39.55
CA ALA A 370 18.06 -15.10 -39.66
C ALA A 370 18.91 -16.05 -40.52
N ILE A 371 20.02 -15.57 -41.10
CA ILE A 371 20.88 -16.35 -41.98
C ILE A 371 22.22 -16.61 -41.29
N LEU A 372 22.61 -17.89 -41.21
CA LEU A 372 23.95 -18.28 -40.79
C LEU A 372 24.96 -17.77 -41.84
N ARG A 373 25.86 -16.86 -41.43
CA ARG A 373 26.76 -16.14 -42.35
C ARG A 373 27.74 -17.04 -43.11
N ASP A 374 28.30 -18.04 -42.44
CA ASP A 374 29.23 -18.99 -43.04
C ASP A 374 28.54 -20.34 -43.28
N ARG A 375 28.20 -20.63 -44.54
CA ARG A 375 27.56 -21.90 -44.96
C ARG A 375 28.55 -22.90 -45.52
N SER A 376 29.82 -22.82 -45.12
CA SER A 376 30.85 -23.75 -45.59
C SER A 376 30.60 -25.18 -45.12
N ALA A 377 30.06 -25.37 -43.90
CA ALA A 377 29.62 -26.66 -43.38
C ALA A 377 28.53 -27.32 -44.24
N ARG A 378 27.60 -26.52 -44.78
CA ARG A 378 26.56 -27.01 -45.71
C ARG A 378 27.16 -27.56 -46.99
N ARG A 379 28.13 -26.86 -47.58
CA ARG A 379 28.81 -27.32 -48.81
C ARG A 379 29.50 -28.66 -48.59
N VAL A 380 30.14 -28.85 -47.44
CA VAL A 380 30.75 -30.14 -47.05
C VAL A 380 29.68 -31.22 -46.87
N ALA A 381 28.56 -30.93 -46.19
CA ALA A 381 27.48 -31.91 -46.08
C ALA A 381 26.88 -32.30 -47.45
N GLU A 382 26.76 -31.35 -48.39
CA GLU A 382 26.27 -31.60 -49.74
C GLU A 382 27.18 -32.55 -50.55
N THR A 383 28.51 -32.42 -50.42
CA THR A 383 29.47 -33.34 -51.09
C THR A 383 29.42 -34.74 -50.50
N LEU A 384 29.26 -34.86 -49.17
CA LEU A 384 29.18 -36.13 -48.45
C LEU A 384 27.89 -36.92 -48.69
N ARG A 385 26.90 -36.37 -49.40
CA ARG A 385 25.72 -37.14 -49.85
C ARG A 385 26.07 -38.27 -50.82
N SER A 386 27.22 -38.16 -51.49
CA SER A 386 27.73 -39.18 -52.40
C SER A 386 28.53 -40.29 -51.70
N ASP A 387 28.81 -40.13 -50.40
CA ASP A 387 29.53 -41.11 -49.57
C ASP A 387 28.54 -42.10 -48.93
N PRO A 388 28.59 -43.40 -49.26
CA PRO A 388 27.67 -44.40 -48.72
C PRO A 388 27.69 -44.52 -47.18
N VAL A 389 28.81 -44.17 -46.53
CA VAL A 389 28.97 -44.27 -45.07
C VAL A 389 28.36 -43.06 -44.36
N ARG A 390 28.45 -41.87 -44.97
CA ARG A 390 28.07 -40.59 -44.33
C ARG A 390 26.79 -39.98 -44.87
N GLN A 391 26.20 -40.56 -45.93
CA GLN A 391 24.99 -40.04 -46.58
C GLN A 391 23.84 -39.76 -45.60
N HIS A 392 23.56 -40.69 -44.69
CA HIS A 392 22.44 -40.56 -43.74
C HIS A 392 22.59 -39.33 -42.83
N ASP A 393 23.78 -39.12 -42.27
CA ASP A 393 24.05 -37.99 -41.38
C ASP A 393 24.17 -36.67 -42.14
N ALA A 394 24.68 -36.69 -43.37
CA ALA A 394 24.69 -35.52 -44.26
C ALA A 394 23.26 -35.04 -44.59
N GLU A 395 22.34 -35.96 -44.87
CA GLU A 395 20.92 -35.62 -45.11
C GLU A 395 20.23 -35.12 -43.83
N ALA A 396 20.52 -35.71 -42.68
CA ALA A 396 20.02 -35.25 -41.39
C ALA A 396 20.50 -33.83 -41.06
N PHE A 397 21.77 -33.53 -41.32
CA PHE A 397 22.35 -32.19 -41.16
C PHE A 397 21.62 -31.15 -42.01
N LEU A 398 21.45 -31.40 -43.31
CA LEU A 398 20.81 -30.46 -44.24
C LEU A 398 19.35 -30.19 -43.89
N LYS A 399 18.63 -31.22 -43.43
CA LYS A 399 17.25 -31.08 -42.94
C LYS A 399 17.20 -30.19 -41.69
N ALA A 400 18.06 -30.46 -40.71
CA ALA A 400 18.14 -29.68 -39.49
C ALA A 400 18.53 -28.22 -39.76
N GLU A 401 19.46 -27.98 -40.70
CA GLU A 401 19.86 -26.64 -41.12
C GLU A 401 18.69 -25.86 -41.74
N ALA A 402 17.90 -26.50 -42.60
CA ALA A 402 16.72 -25.87 -43.20
C ALA A 402 15.71 -25.46 -42.14
N THR A 403 15.39 -26.36 -41.20
CA THR A 403 14.50 -26.06 -40.07
C THR A 403 15.03 -24.92 -39.21
N ALA A 404 16.33 -24.89 -38.90
CA ALA A 404 16.93 -23.83 -38.10
C ALA A 404 16.77 -22.45 -38.76
N HIS A 405 16.94 -22.35 -40.07
CA HIS A 405 16.77 -21.09 -40.80
C HIS A 405 15.30 -20.66 -40.88
N THR A 406 14.37 -21.59 -41.16
CA THR A 406 12.93 -21.29 -41.19
C THR A 406 12.44 -20.75 -39.85
N GLU A 407 12.83 -21.39 -38.75
CA GLU A 407 12.42 -20.95 -37.41
C GLU A 407 13.15 -19.65 -36.99
N ALA A 408 14.41 -19.45 -37.39
CA ALA A 408 15.11 -18.18 -37.16
C ALA A 408 14.47 -17.01 -37.93
N GLU A 409 14.04 -17.24 -39.17
CA GLU A 409 13.33 -16.24 -39.98
C GLU A 409 11.98 -15.91 -39.35
N ARG A 410 11.21 -16.94 -38.96
CA ARG A 410 9.95 -16.77 -38.23
C ARG A 410 10.14 -15.97 -36.94
N MET A 411 11.19 -16.26 -36.18
CA MET A 411 11.53 -15.53 -34.96
C MET A 411 11.82 -14.05 -35.25
N VAL A 412 12.72 -13.76 -36.19
CA VAL A 412 13.10 -12.38 -36.52
C VAL A 412 11.90 -11.58 -37.05
N GLN A 413 11.07 -12.17 -37.91
CA GLN A 413 9.86 -11.52 -38.42
C GLN A 413 8.85 -11.24 -37.31
N ALA A 414 8.64 -12.18 -36.39
CA ALA A 414 7.72 -12.01 -35.26
C ALA A 414 8.20 -10.89 -34.31
N ILE A 415 9.49 -10.85 -33.97
CA ILE A 415 10.05 -9.80 -33.11
C ILE A 415 10.04 -8.42 -33.79
N ALA A 416 10.27 -8.36 -35.12
CA ALA A 416 10.12 -7.10 -35.86
C ALA A 416 8.70 -6.52 -35.81
N GLN A 417 7.70 -7.37 -35.59
CA GLN A 417 6.29 -6.99 -35.42
C GLN A 417 5.88 -6.81 -33.95
N GLY A 418 6.82 -6.95 -33.00
CA GLY A 418 6.55 -6.88 -31.58
C GLY A 418 5.77 -8.08 -31.01
N ASN A 419 5.87 -9.25 -31.65
CA ASN A 419 5.16 -10.46 -31.25
C ASN A 419 6.11 -11.48 -30.58
N TRP A 420 6.35 -11.30 -29.28
CA TRP A 420 7.22 -12.20 -28.49
C TRP A 420 6.59 -13.57 -28.22
N ASP A 421 5.26 -13.70 -28.25
CA ASP A 421 4.55 -14.97 -28.09
C ASP A 421 4.83 -15.95 -29.23
N VAL A 422 5.06 -15.42 -30.43
CA VAL A 422 5.50 -16.22 -31.60
C VAL A 422 7.03 -16.27 -31.70
N GLY A 423 7.72 -15.16 -31.39
CA GLY A 423 9.17 -15.08 -31.49
C GLY A 423 9.92 -16.01 -30.53
N THR A 424 9.45 -16.15 -29.29
CA THR A 424 10.12 -16.96 -28.26
C THR A 424 10.07 -18.46 -28.57
N PRO A 425 8.91 -19.07 -28.91
CA PRO A 425 8.87 -20.46 -29.34
C PRO A 425 9.66 -20.73 -30.63
N ALA A 426 9.66 -19.78 -31.58
CA ALA A 426 10.45 -19.90 -32.81
C ALA A 426 11.97 -19.89 -32.53
N TYR A 427 12.45 -19.06 -31.59
CA TYR A 427 13.84 -19.13 -31.12
C TYR A 427 14.19 -20.49 -30.50
N GLN A 428 13.30 -21.06 -29.68
CA GLN A 428 13.49 -22.37 -29.08
C GLN A 428 13.54 -23.48 -30.14
N ALA A 429 12.67 -23.43 -31.14
CA ALA A 429 12.64 -24.37 -32.25
C ALA A 429 13.91 -24.27 -33.13
N ALA A 430 14.37 -23.04 -33.43
CA ALA A 430 15.63 -22.82 -34.13
C ALA A 430 16.81 -23.39 -33.34
N ASN A 431 16.87 -23.15 -32.02
CA ASN A 431 17.90 -23.70 -31.13
C ASN A 431 17.87 -25.24 -31.07
N ALA A 432 16.69 -25.86 -31.07
CA ALA A 432 16.56 -27.32 -31.14
C ALA A 432 17.11 -27.86 -32.47
N ALA A 433 16.79 -27.22 -33.59
CA ALA A 433 17.31 -27.58 -34.90
C ALA A 433 18.85 -27.40 -34.98
N MET A 434 19.41 -26.33 -34.42
CA MET A 434 20.87 -26.16 -34.32
C MET A 434 21.55 -27.29 -33.52
N LYS A 435 20.90 -27.82 -32.47
CA LYS A 435 21.41 -28.98 -31.72
C LYS A 435 21.46 -30.24 -32.59
N GLU A 436 20.44 -30.46 -33.41
CA GLU A 436 20.41 -31.59 -34.34
C GLU A 436 21.47 -31.43 -35.46
N MET A 437 21.71 -30.21 -35.95
CA MET A 437 22.83 -29.93 -36.85
C MET A 437 24.17 -30.33 -36.24
N MET A 438 24.43 -29.96 -34.97
CA MET A 438 25.68 -30.30 -34.29
C MET A 438 25.84 -31.81 -34.08
N LYS A 439 24.77 -32.53 -33.72
CA LYS A 439 24.81 -34.00 -33.57
C LYS A 439 25.14 -34.69 -34.89
N ALA A 440 24.49 -34.27 -35.99
CA ALA A 440 24.77 -34.83 -37.30
C ALA A 440 26.21 -34.53 -37.75
N ALA A 441 26.70 -33.31 -37.54
CA ALA A 441 28.08 -32.94 -37.83
C ALA A 441 29.09 -33.75 -37.01
N ALA A 442 28.83 -33.98 -35.72
CA ALA A 442 29.70 -34.79 -34.86
C ALA A 442 29.82 -36.25 -35.37
N ARG A 443 28.70 -36.88 -35.77
CA ARG A 443 28.71 -38.24 -36.32
C ARG A 443 29.48 -38.33 -37.65
N ILE A 444 29.37 -37.31 -38.50
CA ILE A 444 30.15 -37.20 -39.75
C ILE A 444 31.65 -37.12 -39.44
N VAL A 445 32.03 -36.30 -38.45
CA VAL A 445 33.42 -36.10 -38.02
C VAL A 445 34.00 -37.36 -37.36
N GLU A 446 33.20 -38.11 -36.59
CA GLU A 446 33.62 -39.39 -35.97
C GLU A 446 33.80 -40.53 -36.99
N ALA A 447 33.09 -40.47 -38.12
CA ALA A 447 33.21 -41.43 -39.22
C ALA A 447 34.43 -41.14 -40.15
N SER A 448 35.38 -40.31 -39.72
CA SER A 448 36.53 -39.80 -40.50
C SER A 448 37.89 -40.32 -40.13
#